data_AF-A0AA41MKX5-F1
#
_entry.id   AF-A0AA41MKX5-F1
#
_cell.length_a   1.000
_cell.length_b   1.000
_cell.length_c   1.000
_cell.angle_alpha   90.00
_cell.angle_beta   90.00
_cell.angle_gamma   90.00
#
_symmetry.space_group_name_H-M   'P 1'
#
loop_
_entity.id
_entity.type
_entity.pdbx_description
1 polymer ?
#
loop_
_entity_poly.entity_id
_entity_poly.type
_entity_poly.pdbx_seq_one_letter_code
_entity_poly.pdbx_strand_id
1 'polypeptide(L)'
;LLGTFCGKSRNRTCIPCPLDSYSSTGGQQACNICTKCEGFHRVKTPCSSTSDAECGCISGFHCWGAGCAMCDPDCKPGQELTPEGCKDCTAGTFNDQEGGICRPWTNCSLDGKSVLAEGTKDSNVVCGPALPDISPGNSAITVPAPRREPGAGRCMQSLTFFLALTSAVVVFLLVFLALRLSVVKWGRKKFLYIFKQRKADLTVLDTSAYRARLFVRKEKRVFFFFFKL
;
A
#
# COMPACT_ATOMS: atom_id res chain seq x y z
N LEU A 1 -16.02 39.77 -14.50
CA LEU A 1 -14.61 40.04 -14.15
C LEU A 1 -14.13 38.92 -13.25
N LEU A 2 -12.97 38.34 -13.54
CA LEU A 2 -12.31 37.37 -12.65
C LEU A 2 -11.70 38.09 -11.44
N GLY A 3 -11.43 37.36 -10.37
CA GLY A 3 -10.81 37.90 -9.15
C GLY A 3 -11.58 39.01 -8.46
N THR A 4 -12.87 39.08 -8.75
CA THR A 4 -13.82 39.96 -8.09
C THR A 4 -15.04 39.15 -7.67
N PHE A 5 -15.72 39.61 -6.64
CA PHE A 5 -17.03 39.11 -6.25
C PHE A 5 -18.04 40.25 -6.23
N CYS A 6 -19.27 39.92 -6.58
CA CYS A 6 -20.39 40.85 -6.65
C CYS A 6 -21.42 40.35 -5.63
N GLY A 7 -21.36 40.87 -4.40
CA GLY A 7 -22.32 40.51 -3.34
C GLY A 7 -23.76 40.87 -3.72
N LYS A 8 -24.75 40.51 -2.88
CA LYS A 8 -26.19 40.81 -3.10
C LYS A 8 -26.56 42.31 -3.00
N SER A 9 -25.59 43.20 -3.18
CA SER A 9 -25.82 44.65 -3.17
C SER A 9 -26.65 45.08 -4.39
N ARG A 10 -27.62 45.97 -4.15
CA ARG A 10 -28.51 46.53 -5.18
C ARG A 10 -27.74 47.24 -6.30
N ASN A 11 -26.51 47.69 -6.05
CA ASN A 11 -25.69 48.44 -7.01
C ASN A 11 -24.85 47.58 -7.98
N ARG A 12 -24.92 46.23 -7.92
CA ARG A 12 -24.15 45.29 -8.78
C ARG A 12 -22.65 45.59 -8.88
N THR A 13 -22.09 46.33 -7.92
CA THR A 13 -20.66 46.67 -7.88
C THR A 13 -19.87 45.44 -7.47
N CYS A 14 -18.93 45.04 -8.31
CA CYS A 14 -18.02 43.94 -8.01
C CYS A 14 -16.74 44.52 -7.41
N ILE A 15 -16.27 43.93 -6.31
CA ILE A 15 -15.04 44.35 -5.64
C ILE A 15 -14.00 43.25 -5.72
N PRO A 16 -12.69 43.57 -5.67
CA PRO A 16 -11.62 42.58 -5.66
C PRO A 16 -11.76 41.56 -4.53
N CYS A 17 -11.29 40.34 -4.78
CA CYS A 17 -11.20 39.33 -3.74
C CYS A 17 -10.23 39.79 -2.63
N PRO A 18 -10.57 39.56 -1.34
CA PRO A 18 -9.67 39.82 -0.23
C PRO A 18 -8.42 38.93 -0.29
N LEU A 19 -7.42 39.22 0.55
CA LEU A 19 -6.23 38.37 0.69
C LEU A 19 -6.64 36.91 0.99
N ASP A 20 -5.80 35.98 0.53
CA ASP A 20 -6.01 34.53 0.67
C ASP A 20 -7.36 34.05 0.11
N SER A 21 -7.87 34.71 -0.94
CA SER A 21 -9.05 34.28 -1.68
C SER A 21 -8.97 34.58 -3.18
N TYR A 22 -9.75 33.83 -3.96
CA TYR A 22 -9.75 33.90 -5.41
C TYR A 22 -11.15 33.74 -6.03
N SER A 23 -11.30 34.17 -7.29
CA SER A 23 -12.51 33.99 -8.09
C SER A 23 -12.13 33.63 -9.53
N SER A 24 -12.31 32.35 -9.87
CA SER A 24 -11.99 31.79 -11.20
C SER A 24 -13.13 31.93 -12.21
N THR A 25 -14.32 32.34 -11.77
CA THR A 25 -15.49 32.58 -12.63
C THR A 25 -16.10 33.94 -12.34
N GLY A 26 -16.44 34.70 -13.38
CA GLY A 26 -17.03 36.02 -13.20
C GLY A 26 -18.44 35.96 -12.59
N GLY A 27 -18.79 36.97 -11.79
CA GLY A 27 -20.14 37.10 -11.22
C GLY A 27 -20.39 36.24 -9.98
N GLN A 28 -19.35 35.65 -9.38
CA GLN A 28 -19.45 34.99 -8.09
C GLN A 28 -19.95 35.94 -7.00
N GLN A 29 -20.81 35.44 -6.11
CA GLN A 29 -21.33 36.21 -4.98
C GLN A 29 -20.34 36.34 -3.82
N ALA A 30 -19.32 35.48 -3.80
CA ALA A 30 -18.23 35.46 -2.83
C ALA A 30 -16.99 34.82 -3.47
N CYS A 31 -15.80 35.20 -3.01
CA CYS A 31 -14.56 34.55 -3.42
C CYS A 31 -14.36 33.22 -2.68
N ASN A 32 -13.69 32.28 -3.33
CA ASN A 32 -13.25 31.03 -2.71
C ASN A 32 -12.00 31.30 -1.87
N ILE A 33 -11.89 30.66 -0.72
CA ILE A 33 -10.68 30.74 0.12
C ILE A 33 -9.57 29.94 -0.57
N CYS A 34 -8.35 30.47 -0.57
CA CYS A 34 -7.19 29.77 -1.10
C CYS A 34 -6.89 28.51 -0.28
N THR A 35 -6.56 27.43 -0.98
CA THR A 35 -6.05 26.20 -0.38
C THR A 35 -4.72 26.49 0.34
N LYS A 36 -4.58 26.00 1.57
CA LYS A 36 -3.32 26.08 2.33
C LYS A 36 -2.56 24.76 2.18
N CYS A 37 -1.29 24.86 1.79
CA CYS A 37 -0.39 23.71 1.72
C CYS A 37 0.36 23.59 3.06
N GLU A 38 -0.02 22.63 3.89
CA GLU A 38 0.53 22.40 5.23
C GLU A 38 1.03 20.95 5.37
N GLY A 39 1.85 20.68 6.39
CA GLY A 39 2.36 19.32 6.65
C GLY A 39 3.36 18.83 5.59
N PHE A 40 3.02 17.75 4.89
CA PHE A 40 3.85 17.17 3.82
C PHE A 40 3.65 17.84 2.46
N HIS A 41 2.76 18.84 2.40
CA HIS A 41 2.50 19.61 1.19
C HIS A 41 3.32 20.90 1.17
N ARG A 42 3.80 21.28 0.00
CA ARG A 42 4.42 22.56 -0.32
C ARG A 42 3.63 23.29 -1.40
N VAL A 43 3.69 24.61 -1.38
CA VAL A 43 3.10 25.44 -2.45
C VAL A 43 3.89 25.21 -3.73
N LYS A 44 3.23 24.67 -4.77
CA LYS A 44 3.77 24.54 -6.12
C LYS A 44 3.47 25.79 -6.94
N THR A 45 2.22 26.24 -6.88
CA THR A 45 1.74 27.47 -7.52
C THR A 45 1.06 28.32 -6.43
N PRO A 46 1.49 29.57 -6.20
CA PRO A 46 0.88 30.42 -5.18
C PRO A 46 -0.53 30.81 -5.56
N CYS A 47 -1.37 31.07 -4.56
CA CYS A 47 -2.70 31.61 -4.80
C CYS A 47 -2.63 33.00 -5.45
N SER A 48 -3.59 33.29 -6.32
CA SER A 48 -3.79 34.61 -6.91
C SER A 48 -5.23 35.05 -6.74
N SER A 49 -5.58 36.29 -7.12
CA SER A 49 -6.97 36.71 -7.09
C SER A 49 -7.86 35.91 -8.04
N THR A 50 -7.33 35.26 -9.08
CA THR A 50 -8.11 34.55 -10.11
C THR A 50 -7.98 33.03 -10.07
N SER A 51 -7.02 32.49 -9.31
CA SER A 51 -6.73 31.05 -9.24
C SER A 51 -6.40 30.61 -7.82
N ASP A 52 -6.78 29.38 -7.49
CA ASP A 52 -6.39 28.76 -6.24
C ASP A 52 -4.86 28.55 -6.16
N ALA A 53 -4.36 28.30 -4.96
CA ALA A 53 -3.03 27.71 -4.79
C ALA A 53 -3.05 26.25 -5.23
N GLU A 54 -1.96 25.81 -5.85
CA GLU A 54 -1.72 24.39 -6.14
C GLU A 54 -0.68 23.85 -5.17
N CYS A 55 -1.04 22.77 -4.47
CA CYS A 55 -0.14 22.07 -3.59
C CYS A 55 0.57 20.92 -4.31
N GLY A 56 1.83 20.69 -3.98
CA GLY A 56 2.58 19.48 -4.29
C GLY A 56 3.19 18.91 -3.02
N CYS A 57 3.88 17.78 -3.10
CA CYS A 57 4.55 17.18 -1.94
C CYS A 57 5.96 17.74 -1.74
N ILE A 58 6.44 17.72 -0.49
CA ILE A 58 7.84 17.99 -0.16
C ILE A 58 8.78 16.94 -0.80
N SER A 59 10.08 17.22 -0.84
CA SER A 59 11.06 16.28 -1.41
C SER A 59 11.08 14.95 -0.66
N GLY A 60 11.19 13.83 -1.39
CA GLY A 60 11.07 12.48 -0.84
C GLY A 60 9.63 11.95 -0.81
N PHE A 61 8.68 12.69 -1.40
CA PHE A 61 7.27 12.32 -1.49
C PHE A 61 6.67 12.70 -2.85
N HIS A 62 5.70 11.92 -3.29
CA HIS A 62 4.94 12.14 -4.51
C HIS A 62 3.44 12.26 -4.22
N CYS A 63 2.72 12.92 -5.13
CA CYS A 63 1.28 13.10 -5.01
C CYS A 63 0.55 11.78 -5.24
N TRP A 64 -0.36 11.43 -4.33
CA TRP A 64 -1.27 10.32 -4.46
C TRP A 64 -2.73 10.77 -4.35
N GLY A 65 -3.58 10.23 -5.22
CA GLY A 65 -4.99 10.60 -5.32
C GLY A 65 -5.29 11.89 -6.09
N ALA A 66 -6.57 12.18 -6.27
CA ALA A 66 -7.03 13.34 -7.02
C ALA A 66 -6.58 14.65 -6.35
N GLY A 67 -6.02 15.58 -7.15
CA GLY A 67 -5.59 16.89 -6.65
C GLY A 67 -4.47 16.85 -5.61
N CYS A 68 -3.64 15.79 -5.57
CA CYS A 68 -2.57 15.63 -4.58
C CYS A 68 -3.09 15.60 -3.13
N ALA A 69 -4.23 14.95 -2.89
CA ALA A 69 -4.84 14.88 -1.56
C ALA A 69 -3.92 14.21 -0.51
N MET A 70 -3.05 13.29 -0.94
CA MET A 70 -2.07 12.61 -0.08
C MET A 70 -0.67 12.72 -0.66
N CYS A 71 0.32 12.69 0.24
CA CYS A 71 1.73 12.63 -0.10
C CYS A 71 2.29 11.28 0.38
N ASP A 72 2.60 10.41 -0.57
CA ASP A 72 3.21 9.11 -0.29
C ASP A 72 4.72 9.21 -0.48
N PRO A 73 5.53 8.45 0.29
CA PRO A 73 6.97 8.43 0.11
C PRO A 73 7.36 8.06 -1.32
N ASP A 74 8.43 8.66 -1.82
CA ASP A 74 8.97 8.33 -3.14
C ASP A 74 9.36 6.84 -3.22
N CYS A 75 9.26 6.29 -4.44
CA CYS A 75 9.59 4.90 -4.68
C CYS A 75 11.09 4.67 -4.45
N LYS A 76 11.42 3.54 -3.82
CA LYS A 76 12.80 3.20 -3.47
C LYS A 76 13.60 2.84 -4.73
N PRO A 77 14.94 2.83 -4.64
CA PRO A 77 15.77 2.15 -5.64
C PRO A 77 15.24 0.74 -5.92
N GLY A 78 15.22 0.40 -7.22
CA GLY A 78 14.63 -0.82 -7.74
C GLY A 78 13.13 -0.79 -7.96
N GLN A 79 12.50 0.37 -7.79
CA GLN A 79 11.09 0.59 -8.06
C GLN A 79 10.88 1.82 -8.95
N GLU A 80 9.73 1.88 -9.60
CA GLU A 80 9.24 3.07 -10.30
C GLU A 80 7.79 3.37 -9.90
N LEU A 81 7.40 4.63 -10.03
CA LEU A 81 6.03 5.05 -9.77
C LEU A 81 5.13 4.73 -10.97
N THR A 82 4.06 3.97 -10.72
CA THR A 82 3.03 3.63 -11.71
C THR A 82 1.66 4.16 -11.25
N PRO A 83 0.62 4.15 -12.11
CA PRO A 83 -0.74 4.49 -11.70
C PRO A 83 -1.26 3.65 -10.53
N GLU A 84 -0.74 2.43 -10.36
CA GLU A 84 -1.07 1.52 -9.26
C GLU A 84 -0.17 1.71 -8.02
N GLY A 85 0.78 2.64 -8.06
CA GLY A 85 1.75 2.93 -6.99
C GLY A 85 3.17 2.48 -7.33
N CYS A 86 4.03 2.38 -6.33
CA CYS A 86 5.42 1.93 -6.52
C CYS A 86 5.47 0.46 -6.92
N LYS A 87 6.10 0.18 -8.06
CA LYS A 87 6.25 -1.16 -8.61
C LYS A 87 7.72 -1.49 -8.82
N ASP A 88 8.11 -2.72 -8.51
CA ASP A 88 9.47 -3.20 -8.76
C ASP A 88 9.80 -3.20 -10.26
N CYS A 89 11.05 -2.85 -10.58
CA CYS A 89 11.56 -2.93 -11.94
C CYS A 89 11.45 -4.36 -12.47
N THR A 90 11.07 -4.48 -13.74
CA THR A 90 10.98 -5.75 -14.45
C THR A 90 12.36 -6.32 -14.75
N ALA A 91 12.45 -7.63 -15.01
CA ALA A 91 13.71 -8.25 -15.42
C ALA A 91 14.31 -7.54 -16.65
N GLY A 92 15.61 -7.25 -16.60
CA GLY A 92 16.29 -6.48 -17.65
C GLY A 92 16.23 -4.95 -17.48
N THR A 93 15.58 -4.44 -16.44
CA THR A 93 15.57 -3.01 -16.10
C THR A 93 16.02 -2.76 -14.67
N PHE A 94 16.48 -1.54 -14.40
CA PHE A 94 16.90 -1.11 -13.07
C PHE A 94 16.57 0.36 -12.79
N ASN A 95 16.50 0.71 -11.52
CA ASN A 95 16.49 2.10 -11.05
C ASN A 95 17.37 2.23 -9.80
N ASP A 96 18.42 3.04 -9.88
CA ASP A 96 19.38 3.28 -8.80
C ASP A 96 19.08 4.55 -7.97
N GLN A 97 17.97 5.25 -8.26
CA GLN A 97 17.60 6.52 -7.63
C GLN A 97 16.24 6.41 -6.94
N GLU A 98 16.09 7.07 -5.80
CA GLU A 98 14.78 7.27 -5.17
C GLU A 98 13.92 8.19 -6.05
N GLY A 99 12.66 7.82 -6.26
CA GLY A 99 11.75 8.53 -7.17
C GLY A 99 12.14 8.45 -8.65
N GLY A 100 13.11 7.59 -9.00
CA GLY A 100 13.54 7.36 -10.37
C GLY A 100 12.57 6.48 -11.18
N ILE A 101 12.96 6.22 -12.43
CA ILE A 101 12.21 5.38 -13.39
C ILE A 101 13.08 4.20 -13.78
N CYS A 102 12.48 3.02 -14.00
CA CYS A 102 13.20 1.84 -14.42
C CYS A 102 13.70 2.01 -15.86
N ARG A 103 15.00 1.83 -16.05
CA ARG A 103 15.68 1.93 -17.36
C ARG A 103 16.34 0.60 -17.71
N PRO A 104 16.47 0.26 -19.00
CA PRO A 104 17.06 -1.02 -19.40
C PRO A 104 18.52 -1.14 -18.96
N TRP A 105 18.94 -2.36 -18.66
CA TRP A 105 20.34 -2.65 -18.42
C TRP A 105 21.20 -2.33 -19.64
N THR A 106 22.45 -1.94 -19.41
CA THR A 106 23.43 -1.82 -20.48
C THR A 106 23.69 -3.18 -21.11
N ASN A 107 23.59 -3.26 -22.43
CA ASN A 107 23.95 -4.46 -23.18
C ASN A 107 25.43 -4.43 -23.55
N CYS A 108 26.27 -5.07 -22.74
CA CYS A 108 27.73 -5.11 -22.93
C CYS A 108 28.14 -5.76 -24.26
N SER A 109 27.34 -6.70 -24.77
CA SER A 109 27.67 -7.42 -26.01
C SER A 109 27.63 -6.52 -27.25
N LEU A 110 26.88 -5.41 -27.23
CA LEU A 110 26.87 -4.44 -28.33
C LEU A 110 28.24 -3.80 -28.56
N ASP A 111 29.04 -3.67 -27.48
CA ASP A 111 30.40 -3.13 -27.53
C ASP A 111 31.47 -4.24 -27.59
N GLY A 112 31.07 -5.50 -27.80
CA GLY A 112 31.99 -6.64 -27.74
C GLY A 112 32.58 -6.89 -26.33
N LYS A 113 31.95 -6.39 -25.27
CA LYS A 113 32.42 -6.51 -23.89
C LYS A 113 31.77 -7.68 -23.17
N SER A 114 32.50 -8.23 -22.20
CA SER A 114 31.98 -9.21 -21.25
C SER A 114 31.15 -8.53 -20.14
N VAL A 115 30.32 -9.30 -19.43
CA VAL A 115 29.63 -8.85 -18.21
C VAL A 115 30.52 -9.20 -17.01
N LEU A 116 30.90 -8.21 -16.20
CA LEU A 116 31.67 -8.43 -14.96
C LEU A 116 30.76 -8.62 -13.75
N ALA A 117 29.66 -7.87 -13.70
CA ALA A 117 28.63 -8.00 -12.68
C ALA A 117 27.26 -7.91 -13.33
N GLU A 118 26.40 -8.86 -12.96
CA GLU A 118 25.00 -8.89 -13.40
C GLU A 118 24.24 -7.69 -12.86
N GLY A 119 23.28 -7.21 -13.64
CA GLY A 119 22.35 -6.18 -13.21
C GLY A 119 21.36 -6.72 -12.18
N THR A 120 20.87 -5.83 -11.33
CA THR A 120 19.77 -6.10 -10.41
C THR A 120 18.63 -5.12 -10.69
N LYS A 121 17.54 -5.18 -9.93
CA LYS A 121 16.49 -4.17 -10.03
C LYS A 121 16.99 -2.77 -9.63
N ASP A 122 17.98 -2.67 -8.77
CA ASP A 122 18.51 -1.42 -8.22
C ASP A 122 19.91 -1.04 -8.73
N SER A 123 20.52 -1.85 -9.61
CA SER A 123 21.84 -1.55 -10.17
C SER A 123 21.98 -2.02 -11.62
N ASN A 124 22.76 -1.27 -12.39
CA ASN A 124 23.03 -1.61 -13.79
C ASN A 124 24.02 -2.79 -13.89
N VAL A 125 24.02 -3.44 -15.05
CA VAL A 125 25.10 -4.34 -15.46
C VAL A 125 26.42 -3.56 -15.52
N VAL A 126 27.49 -4.16 -15.00
CA VAL A 126 28.85 -3.64 -15.12
C VAL A 126 29.58 -4.37 -16.24
N CYS A 127 29.91 -3.64 -17.31
CA CYS A 127 30.65 -4.20 -18.44
C CYS A 127 32.16 -4.27 -18.16
N GLY A 128 32.77 -5.34 -18.65
CA GLY A 128 34.20 -5.59 -18.60
C GLY A 128 34.94 -5.09 -19.84
N PRO A 129 36.22 -5.50 -19.96
CA PRO A 129 36.99 -5.23 -21.16
C PRO A 129 36.38 -5.92 -22.39
N ALA A 130 36.72 -5.38 -23.57
CA ALA A 130 36.41 -6.00 -24.84
C ALA A 130 36.99 -7.43 -24.87
N LEU A 131 36.18 -8.38 -25.33
CA LEU A 131 36.65 -9.72 -25.59
C LEU A 131 37.66 -9.64 -26.76
N PRO A 132 38.80 -10.35 -26.69
CA PRO A 132 39.69 -10.43 -27.82
C PRO A 132 38.93 -11.03 -29.01
N ASP A 133 39.00 -10.38 -30.17
CA ASP A 133 38.48 -10.92 -31.42
C ASP A 133 39.09 -12.31 -31.65
N ILE A 134 38.29 -13.36 -31.43
CA ILE A 134 38.62 -14.68 -31.94
C ILE A 134 38.30 -14.65 -33.43
N SER A 135 39.19 -14.03 -34.20
CA SER A 135 39.25 -14.22 -35.64
C SER A 135 39.58 -15.70 -35.91
N PRO A 136 38.81 -16.42 -36.76
CA PRO A 136 39.15 -17.79 -37.13
C PRO A 136 40.31 -17.75 -38.13
N GLY A 137 41.52 -17.57 -37.60
CA GLY A 137 42.76 -17.51 -38.36
C GLY A 137 43.80 -18.46 -37.79
N ASN A 138 43.72 -19.71 -38.23
CA ASN A 138 44.80 -20.70 -38.36
C ASN A 138 45.93 -20.63 -37.32
N SER A 139 45.75 -21.34 -36.21
CA SER A 139 46.87 -21.95 -35.50
C SER A 139 46.40 -23.30 -34.96
N ALA A 140 46.82 -24.35 -35.65
CA ALA A 140 46.75 -25.71 -35.16
C ALA A 140 47.65 -25.80 -33.91
N ILE A 141 47.06 -25.57 -32.75
CA ILE A 141 47.61 -26.00 -31.48
C ILE A 141 46.85 -27.27 -31.11
N THR A 142 47.55 -28.39 -31.26
CA THR A 142 47.13 -29.71 -30.76
C THR A 142 46.88 -29.60 -29.26
N VAL A 143 45.61 -29.46 -28.86
CA VAL A 143 45.16 -29.70 -27.49
C VAL A 143 44.95 -31.20 -27.35
N PRO A 144 45.58 -31.89 -26.38
CA PRO A 144 45.27 -33.29 -26.13
C PRO A 144 43.85 -33.41 -25.60
N ALA A 145 43.11 -34.36 -26.18
CA ALA A 145 41.70 -34.62 -25.87
C ALA A 145 41.42 -34.69 -24.35
N PRO A 146 40.34 -34.05 -23.85
CA PRO A 146 39.81 -34.41 -22.55
C PRO A 146 39.22 -35.80 -22.65
N ARG A 147 39.78 -36.69 -21.84
CA ARG A 147 39.30 -38.04 -21.58
C ARG A 147 37.80 -37.98 -21.23
N ARG A 148 36.94 -38.55 -22.08
CA ARG A 148 35.57 -38.88 -21.71
C ARG A 148 35.62 -40.05 -20.72
N GLU A 149 35.49 -39.75 -19.45
CA GLU A 149 35.13 -40.72 -18.41
C GLU A 149 33.60 -40.68 -18.21
N PRO A 150 32.91 -41.81 -18.35
CA PRO A 150 31.47 -41.92 -18.14
C PRO A 150 31.17 -42.08 -16.64
N GLY A 151 30.87 -40.96 -15.99
CA GLY A 151 30.42 -40.92 -14.59
C GLY A 151 29.01 -40.37 -14.47
N ALA A 152 28.02 -41.22 -14.69
CA ALA A 152 26.64 -40.97 -14.30
C ALA A 152 26.59 -40.65 -12.79
N GLY A 153 25.95 -39.53 -12.40
CA GLY A 153 25.56 -39.34 -11.00
C GLY A 153 25.61 -37.93 -10.41
N ARG A 154 25.12 -36.88 -11.08
CA ARG A 154 24.73 -35.63 -10.38
C ARG A 154 23.39 -35.02 -10.83
N CYS A 155 22.45 -35.86 -11.29
CA CYS A 155 21.06 -35.46 -11.50
C CYS A 155 20.16 -35.77 -10.27
N MET A 156 20.69 -36.44 -9.23
CA MET A 156 19.90 -36.92 -8.07
C MET A 156 19.84 -35.92 -6.88
N GLN A 157 20.71 -34.91 -6.81
CA GLN A 157 20.73 -33.95 -5.68
C GLN A 157 19.75 -32.76 -5.85
N SER A 158 19.47 -32.35 -7.10
CA SER A 158 18.52 -31.27 -7.38
C SER A 158 17.08 -31.73 -7.09
N LEU A 159 16.70 -32.94 -7.55
CA LEU A 159 15.36 -33.49 -7.33
C LEU A 159 15.07 -33.75 -5.84
N THR A 160 16.05 -34.25 -5.07
CA THR A 160 15.89 -34.46 -3.62
C THR A 160 15.72 -33.15 -2.86
N PHE A 161 16.40 -32.06 -3.27
CA PHE A 161 16.19 -30.74 -2.69
C PHE A 161 14.80 -30.18 -3.02
N PHE A 162 14.33 -30.29 -4.27
CA PHE A 162 12.98 -29.88 -4.65
C PHE A 162 11.89 -30.72 -3.94
N LEU A 163 12.09 -32.03 -3.75
CA LEU A 163 11.19 -32.89 -3.00
C LEU A 163 11.20 -32.57 -1.50
N ALA A 164 12.36 -32.26 -0.93
CA ALA A 164 12.48 -31.81 0.47
C ALA A 164 11.78 -30.45 0.68
N LEU A 165 11.96 -29.48 -0.23
CA LEU A 165 11.30 -28.18 -0.15
C LEU A 165 9.79 -28.29 -0.31
N THR A 166 9.32 -29.06 -1.29
CA THR A 166 7.87 -29.26 -1.51
C THR A 166 7.22 -29.97 -0.32
N SER A 167 7.87 -30.99 0.24
CA SER A 167 7.36 -31.64 1.46
C SER A 167 7.32 -30.69 2.66
N ALA A 168 8.36 -29.87 2.86
CA ALA A 168 8.39 -28.88 3.95
C ALA A 168 7.27 -27.83 3.81
N VAL A 169 7.02 -27.34 2.60
CA VAL A 169 5.93 -26.39 2.31
C VAL A 169 4.58 -27.03 2.57
N VAL A 170 4.35 -28.27 2.12
CA VAL A 170 3.09 -28.99 2.37
C VAL A 170 2.85 -29.21 3.86
N VAL A 171 3.87 -29.63 4.62
CA VAL A 171 3.77 -29.79 6.08
C VAL A 171 3.45 -28.45 6.75
N PHE A 172 4.11 -27.37 6.35
CA PHE A 172 3.84 -26.04 6.89
C PHE A 172 2.40 -25.58 6.62
N LEU A 173 1.88 -25.81 5.41
CA LEU A 173 0.49 -25.52 5.06
C LEU A 173 -0.50 -26.35 5.88
N LEU A 174 -0.24 -27.65 6.07
CA LEU A 174 -1.08 -28.52 6.89
C LEU A 174 -1.09 -28.07 8.36
N VAL A 175 0.06 -27.69 8.91
CA VAL A 175 0.17 -27.14 10.27
C VAL A 175 -0.59 -25.82 10.37
N PHE A 176 -0.44 -24.92 9.39
CA PHE A 176 -1.17 -23.66 9.37
C PHE A 176 -2.69 -23.86 9.30
N LEU A 177 -3.16 -24.78 8.45
CA LEU A 177 -4.58 -25.15 8.37
C LEU A 177 -5.06 -25.76 9.69
N ALA A 178 -4.28 -26.65 10.31
CA ALA A 178 -4.60 -27.23 11.61
C ALA A 178 -4.69 -26.15 12.72
N LEU A 179 -3.78 -25.16 12.70
CA LEU A 179 -3.82 -24.01 13.62
C LEU A 179 -5.06 -23.16 13.39
N ARG A 180 -5.40 -22.83 12.13
CA ARG A 180 -6.63 -22.10 11.80
C ARG A 180 -7.87 -22.85 12.27
N LEU A 181 -7.96 -24.16 12.01
CA LEU A 181 -9.05 -25.00 12.49
C LEU A 181 -9.09 -25.09 14.02
N SER A 182 -7.94 -25.12 14.68
CA SER A 182 -7.83 -25.15 16.14
C SER A 182 -8.27 -23.83 16.75
N VAL A 183 -7.90 -22.69 16.16
CA VAL A 183 -8.36 -21.35 16.55
C VAL A 183 -9.86 -21.19 16.32
N VAL A 184 -10.40 -21.69 15.20
CA VAL A 184 -11.85 -21.68 14.92
C VAL A 184 -12.60 -22.60 15.90
N LYS A 185 -12.09 -23.81 16.17
CA LYS A 185 -12.67 -24.73 17.16
C LYS A 185 -12.59 -24.14 18.57
N TRP A 186 -11.48 -23.50 18.93
CA TRP A 186 -11.29 -22.80 20.20
C TRP A 186 -12.27 -21.62 20.30
N GLY A 187 -12.40 -20.83 19.24
CA GLY A 187 -13.36 -19.73 19.14
C GLY A 187 -14.79 -20.21 19.32
N ARG A 188 -15.19 -21.29 18.64
CA ARG A 188 -16.51 -21.93 18.81
C ARG A 188 -16.73 -22.44 20.23
N LYS A 189 -15.74 -23.12 20.83
CA LYS A 189 -15.82 -23.58 22.23
C LYS A 189 -15.93 -22.41 23.22
N LYS A 190 -15.12 -21.36 23.05
CA LYS A 190 -15.13 -20.15 23.87
C LYS A 190 -16.44 -19.37 23.70
N PHE A 191 -16.95 -19.28 22.47
CA PHE A 191 -18.22 -18.64 22.16
C PHE A 191 -19.40 -19.40 22.78
N LEU A 192 -19.42 -20.74 22.68
CA LEU A 192 -20.42 -21.58 23.35
C LEU A 192 -20.37 -21.44 24.88
N TYR A 193 -19.17 -21.33 25.47
CA TYR A 193 -19.01 -21.07 26.90
C TYR A 193 -19.57 -19.70 27.30
N ILE A 194 -19.25 -18.64 26.56
CA ILE A 194 -19.76 -17.28 26.79
C ILE A 194 -21.28 -17.22 26.59
N PHE A 195 -21.82 -17.89 25.57
CA PHE A 195 -23.26 -17.97 25.35
C PHE A 195 -23.97 -18.73 26.47
N LYS A 196 -23.36 -19.79 27.01
CA LYS A 196 -23.91 -20.51 28.17
C LYS A 196 -23.92 -19.62 29.42
N GLN A 197 -22.88 -18.82 29.64
CA GLN A 197 -22.84 -17.82 30.72
C GLN A 197 -23.90 -16.73 30.53
N ARG A 198 -24.02 -16.13 29.33
CA ARG A 198 -25.04 -15.12 29.06
C ARG A 198 -26.46 -15.65 29.19
N LYS A 199 -26.72 -16.90 28.81
CA LYS A 199 -28.05 -17.51 28.97
C LYS A 199 -28.41 -17.72 30.45
N ALA A 200 -27.44 -18.10 31.29
CA ALA A 200 -27.64 -18.24 32.73
C ALA A 200 -27.87 -16.88 33.41
N ASP A 201 -27.13 -15.86 33.03
CA ASP A 201 -27.24 -14.50 33.59
C ASP A 201 -28.58 -13.83 33.19
N LEU A 202 -29.01 -14.00 31.93
CA LEU A 202 -30.31 -13.50 31.46
C LEU A 202 -31.48 -14.19 32.18
N THR A 203 -31.39 -15.49 32.48
CA THR A 203 -32.43 -16.19 33.25
C THR A 203 -32.53 -15.73 34.71
N VAL A 204 -31.41 -15.30 35.32
CA VAL A 204 -31.39 -14.74 36.68
C VAL A 204 -31.95 -13.31 36.71
N LEU A 205 -31.66 -12.52 35.67
CA LEU A 205 -32.24 -11.18 35.48
C LEU A 205 -33.75 -11.23 35.23
N ASP A 206 -34.24 -12.16 34.39
CA ASP A 206 -35.68 -12.29 34.14
C ASP A 206 -36.45 -12.76 35.39
N THR A 207 -35.88 -13.69 36.18
CA THR A 207 -36.51 -14.13 37.44
C THR A 207 -36.49 -13.04 38.51
N SER A 208 -35.41 -12.27 38.64
CA SER A 208 -35.36 -11.13 39.57
C SER A 208 -36.31 -9.99 39.17
N ALA A 209 -36.41 -9.67 37.87
CA ALA A 209 -37.33 -8.67 37.34
C ALA A 209 -38.80 -9.08 37.52
N TYR A 210 -39.14 -10.36 37.34
CA TYR A 210 -40.48 -10.88 37.63
C TYR A 210 -40.82 -10.77 39.13
N ARG A 211 -39.87 -11.10 40.02
CA ARG A 211 -40.06 -11.01 41.47
C ARG A 211 -40.28 -9.56 41.93
N ALA A 212 -39.52 -8.61 41.37
CA ALA A 212 -39.67 -7.19 41.66
C ALA A 212 -41.03 -6.64 41.19
N ARG A 213 -41.49 -7.02 39.98
CA ARG A 213 -42.82 -6.63 39.48
C ARG A 213 -43.97 -7.20 40.32
N LEU A 214 -43.84 -8.42 40.84
CA LEU A 214 -44.83 -8.98 41.77
C LEU A 214 -44.86 -8.22 43.11
N PHE A 215 -43.70 -7.80 43.63
CA PHE A 215 -43.61 -7.05 44.89
C PHE A 215 -44.29 -5.68 44.78
N VAL A 216 -44.00 -4.91 43.72
CA VAL A 216 -44.64 -3.61 43.45
C VAL A 216 -46.15 -3.75 43.24
N ARG A 217 -46.60 -4.83 42.57
CA ARG A 217 -48.03 -5.09 42.38
C ARG A 217 -48.75 -5.47 43.68
N LYS A 218 -48.04 -6.07 44.64
CA LYS A 218 -48.55 -6.39 45.97
C LYS A 218 -48.65 -5.12 46.83
N GLU A 219 -47.63 -4.25 46.81
CA GLU A 219 -47.64 -2.95 47.49
C GLU A 219 -48.76 -2.02 46.99
N LYS A 220 -48.91 -1.88 45.66
CA LYS A 220 -50.00 -1.07 45.10
C LYS A 220 -51.38 -1.59 45.47
N ARG A 221 -51.55 -2.89 45.70
CA ARG A 221 -52.82 -3.48 46.13
C ARG A 221 -53.11 -3.22 47.61
N VAL A 222 -52.07 -3.15 48.45
CA VAL A 222 -52.20 -2.77 49.87
C VAL A 222 -52.51 -1.26 50.00
N PHE A 223 -51.85 -0.42 49.22
CA PHE A 223 -52.08 1.03 49.24
C PHE A 223 -53.49 1.42 48.77
N PHE A 224 -54.07 0.67 47.83
CA PHE A 224 -55.45 0.89 47.36
C PHE A 224 -56.52 0.46 48.36
N PHE A 225 -56.19 -0.41 49.32
CA PHE A 225 -57.13 -0.83 50.38
C PHE A 225 -57.17 0.17 51.55
N PHE A 226 -56.08 0.90 51.82
CA PHE A 226 -56.05 1.92 52.89
C PHE A 226 -56.70 3.25 52.52
N PHE A 227 -56.87 3.56 51.23
CA PHE A 227 -57.51 4.80 50.76
C PHE A 227 -59.01 4.67 50.49
N LYS A 228 -59.65 3.60 50.96
CA LYS A 228 -61.09 3.35 50.77
C LYS A 228 -61.85 2.95 52.04
N LEU A 229 -61.29 3.25 53.21
CA LEU A 229 -62.01 3.32 54.49
C LEU A 229 -62.10 4.78 54.95
#